data_AF-A0A8H4LU86-F1
#
_entry.id   AF-A0A8H4LU86-F1
#
_cell.length_a   1.000
_cell.length_b   1.000
_cell.length_c   1.000
_cell.angle_alpha   90.00
_cell.angle_beta   90.00
_cell.angle_gamma   90.00
#
_symmetry.space_group_name_H-M   'P 1'
#
loop_
_entity.id
_entity.type
_entity.pdbx_description
1 polymer ?
#
loop_
_entity_poly.entity_id
_entity_poly.type
_entity_poly.pdbx_seq_one_letter_code
_entity_poly.pdbx_strand_id
1 'polypeptide(L)'
;MDGAEGLSGVYVLAATSRPDLIDPALLRPGRLDKSLLCDMPRPDDRLDILKSLVQKVSMSGELTESDRLLTDVARRTEGFSGADLQALVSNAQLEAIHDVLGTNAPPTTESRRAGGRGANAQRSTTSFVQFRYGIGPDDKAIAQSTSAALVESAAIVSKLEQIRLARKRAKEARIGAGGADPESKETTEQHREVIINWWHLAKALEKTRASISAAEGARLRSIYREFVEGRSGQMKDGQGSMEIGERSSLM
;
A
#
# COMPACT_ATOMS: atom_id res chain seq x y z
N MET A 1 26.57 -11.84 -22.58
CA MET A 1 27.66 -10.93 -22.17
C MET A 1 28.99 -11.43 -22.73
N ASP A 2 29.39 -12.68 -22.49
CA ASP A 2 30.40 -13.37 -23.31
C ASP A 2 29.68 -14.22 -24.38
N GLY A 3 30.02 -14.08 -25.66
CA GLY A 3 29.86 -15.21 -26.59
C GLY A 3 29.21 -15.00 -27.96
N ALA A 4 28.64 -13.85 -28.30
CA ALA A 4 28.25 -13.55 -29.68
C ALA A 4 28.10 -12.04 -29.83
N GLU A 5 28.94 -11.43 -30.67
CA GLU A 5 28.95 -10.01 -31.06
C GLU A 5 28.70 -9.00 -29.93
N GLY A 6 29.77 -8.34 -29.47
CA GLY A 6 29.65 -7.30 -28.45
C GLY A 6 28.69 -6.19 -28.89
N LEU A 7 27.52 -6.09 -28.24
CA LEU A 7 26.58 -4.99 -28.43
C LEU A 7 27.24 -3.70 -27.90
N SER A 8 27.79 -2.89 -28.80
CA SER A 8 28.36 -1.59 -28.43
C SER A 8 27.24 -0.63 -27.99
N GLY A 9 27.42 0.03 -26.85
CA GLY A 9 26.47 1.02 -26.34
C GLY A 9 25.35 0.48 -25.43
N VAL A 10 25.39 -0.81 -25.07
CA VAL A 10 24.42 -1.40 -24.12
C VAL A 10 25.03 -1.46 -22.72
N TYR A 11 24.32 -0.89 -21.75
CA TYR A 11 24.64 -0.99 -20.32
C TYR A 11 23.61 -1.87 -19.62
N VAL A 12 24.07 -2.75 -18.73
CA VAL A 12 23.19 -3.60 -17.92
C VAL A 12 23.29 -3.16 -16.47
N LEU A 13 22.15 -2.75 -15.91
CA LEU A 13 21.98 -2.38 -14.51
C LEU A 13 21.16 -3.48 -13.83
N ALA A 14 21.65 -3.99 -12.70
CA ALA A 14 20.97 -4.98 -11.89
C ALA A 14 20.85 -4.48 -10.45
N ALA A 15 19.71 -4.76 -9.81
CA ALA A 15 19.45 -4.46 -8.41
C ALA A 15 19.05 -5.75 -7.68
N THR A 16 19.60 -5.96 -6.49
CA THR A 16 19.34 -7.14 -5.66
C THR A 16 19.36 -6.75 -4.18
N SER A 17 18.49 -7.38 -3.39
CA SER A 17 18.50 -7.31 -1.92
C SER A 17 19.18 -8.52 -1.27
N ARG A 18 19.65 -9.48 -2.08
CA ARG A 18 20.28 -10.73 -1.66
C ARG A 18 21.57 -10.96 -2.45
N PRO A 19 22.65 -10.20 -2.14
CA PRO A 19 23.94 -10.37 -2.80
C PRO A 19 24.57 -11.74 -2.54
N ASP A 20 24.19 -12.40 -1.45
CA ASP A 20 24.59 -13.74 -1.04
C ASP A 20 24.11 -14.85 -2.00
N LEU A 21 23.04 -14.60 -2.76
CA LEU A 21 22.46 -15.56 -3.69
C LEU A 21 22.96 -15.39 -5.13
N ILE A 22 23.88 -14.45 -5.38
CA ILE A 22 24.38 -14.18 -6.72
C ILE A 22 25.48 -15.18 -7.08
N ASP A 23 25.36 -15.80 -8.25
CA ASP A 23 26.39 -16.67 -8.80
C ASP A 23 27.71 -15.88 -9.02
N PRO A 24 28.83 -16.30 -8.41
CA PRO A 24 30.15 -15.70 -8.64
C PRO A 24 30.58 -15.62 -10.11
N ALA A 25 30.05 -16.48 -10.98
CA ALA A 25 30.31 -16.42 -12.42
C ALA A 25 29.78 -15.12 -13.06
N LEU A 26 28.74 -14.50 -12.51
CA LEU A 26 28.21 -13.23 -13.00
C LEU A 26 29.07 -12.02 -12.57
N LEU A 27 29.87 -12.15 -11.52
CA LEU A 27 30.73 -11.08 -10.99
C LEU A 27 32.08 -10.95 -11.72
N ARG A 28 32.33 -11.81 -12.71
CA ARG A 28 33.56 -11.77 -13.50
C ARG A 28 33.64 -10.50 -14.36
N PRO A 29 34.85 -9.98 -14.67
CA PRO A 29 35.03 -8.84 -15.56
C PRO A 29 34.25 -8.97 -16.87
N GLY A 30 33.64 -7.87 -17.32
CA GLY A 30 32.80 -7.85 -18.54
C GLY A 30 31.35 -8.31 -18.35
N ARG A 31 30.95 -8.60 -17.10
CA ARG A 31 29.57 -8.96 -16.73
C ARG A 31 28.99 -7.97 -15.72
N LEU A 32 28.76 -8.37 -14.47
CA LEU A 32 28.37 -7.52 -13.35
C LEU A 32 29.60 -7.20 -12.48
N ASP A 33 30.60 -6.57 -13.09
CA ASP A 33 31.93 -6.37 -12.49
C ASP A 33 32.04 -5.11 -11.62
N LYS A 34 31.05 -4.21 -11.70
CA LYS A 34 30.90 -3.02 -10.86
C LYS A 34 29.70 -3.18 -9.91
N SER A 35 29.96 -3.08 -8.61
CA SER A 35 28.91 -3.04 -7.58
C SER A 35 28.84 -1.66 -6.95
N LEU A 36 27.61 -1.19 -6.72
CA LEU A 36 27.31 0.04 -5.97
C LEU A 36 26.38 -0.33 -4.84
N LEU A 37 26.75 0.02 -3.60
CA LEU A 37 25.94 -0.22 -2.43
C LEU A 37 25.02 0.98 -2.18
N CYS A 38 23.71 0.73 -2.22
CA CYS A 38 22.69 1.67 -1.75
C CYS A 38 22.40 1.39 -0.27
N ASP A 39 23.06 2.10 0.63
CA ASP A 39 22.89 1.93 2.08
C ASP A 39 21.62 2.64 2.60
N MET A 40 21.30 2.41 3.86
CA MET A 40 20.20 3.09 4.55
C MET A 40 20.41 4.61 4.58
N PRO A 41 19.36 5.41 4.38
CA PRO A 41 19.48 6.85 4.25
C PRO A 41 19.92 7.49 5.58
N ARG A 42 20.88 8.42 5.50
CA ARG A 42 21.33 9.24 6.64
C ARG A 42 20.28 10.32 6.95
N PRO A 43 20.38 11.04 8.09
CA PRO A 43 19.39 12.05 8.45
C PRO A 43 19.12 13.09 7.35
N ASP A 44 20.16 13.58 6.69
CA ASP A 44 20.03 14.55 5.59
C ASP A 44 19.36 13.91 4.35
N ASP A 45 19.76 12.68 4.00
CA ASP A 45 19.16 11.94 2.89
C ASP A 45 17.65 11.67 3.16
N ARG A 46 17.27 11.38 4.42
CA ARG A 46 15.87 11.21 4.83
C ARG A 46 15.09 12.52 4.72
N LEU A 47 15.69 13.66 5.06
CA LEU A 47 15.07 14.97 4.89
C LEU A 47 14.78 15.24 3.41
N ASP A 48 15.73 14.96 2.52
CA ASP A 48 15.56 15.15 1.07
C ASP A 48 14.48 14.22 0.50
N ILE A 49 14.45 12.95 0.93
CA ILE A 49 13.39 12.01 0.58
C ILE A 49 12.03 12.54 1.05
N LEU A 50 11.92 13.00 2.30
CA LEU A 50 10.68 13.56 2.85
C LEU A 50 10.23 14.78 2.06
N LYS A 51 11.13 15.71 1.71
CA LYS A 51 10.82 16.86 0.87
C LYS A 51 10.25 16.45 -0.49
N SER A 52 10.86 15.45 -1.14
CA SER A 52 10.37 14.93 -2.42
C SER A 52 9.01 14.24 -2.30
N LEU A 53 8.76 13.54 -1.20
CA LEU A 53 7.47 12.89 -0.93
C LEU A 53 6.36 13.91 -0.64
N VAL A 54 6.66 14.94 0.15
CA VAL A 54 5.73 16.02 0.51
C VAL A 54 5.30 16.81 -0.72
N GLN A 55 6.19 17.05 -1.69
CA GLN A 55 5.84 17.72 -2.96
C GLN A 55 4.76 16.98 -3.77
N LYS A 56 4.57 15.68 -3.55
CA LYS A 56 3.56 14.87 -4.26
C LYS A 56 2.20 14.89 -3.60
N VAL A 57 2.05 15.52 -2.43
CA VAL A 57 0.85 15.46 -1.60
C VAL A 57 0.45 16.86 -1.13
N SER A 58 -0.85 17.16 -1.07
CA SER A 58 -1.36 18.42 -0.54
C SER A 58 -1.12 18.49 0.98
N MET A 59 -0.07 19.20 1.38
CA MET A 59 0.27 19.47 2.78
C MET A 59 -0.03 20.91 3.14
N SER A 60 -0.37 21.14 4.41
CA SER A 60 -0.59 22.49 4.94
C SER A 60 0.66 23.35 4.77
N GLY A 61 0.47 24.64 4.47
CA GLY A 61 1.57 25.58 4.29
C GLY A 61 2.55 25.62 5.46
N GLU A 62 2.11 25.34 6.68
CA GLU A 62 2.98 25.24 7.85
C GLU A 62 4.07 24.16 7.74
N LEU A 63 3.81 23.06 7.04
CA LEU A 63 4.78 21.99 6.78
C LEU A 63 5.72 22.30 5.63
N THR A 64 5.28 23.12 4.68
CA THR A 64 6.04 23.47 3.47
C THR A 64 6.97 24.67 3.71
N GLU A 65 6.56 25.62 4.55
CA GLU A 65 7.31 26.86 4.83
C GLU A 65 8.42 26.67 5.88
N SER A 66 8.34 25.60 6.69
CA SER A 66 9.28 25.34 7.78
C SER A 66 9.91 23.95 7.68
N ASP A 67 11.08 23.89 7.04
CA ASP A 67 11.98 22.71 7.02
C ASP A 67 12.24 22.10 8.40
N ARG A 68 12.04 22.89 9.48
CA ARG A 68 12.20 22.46 10.87
C ARG A 68 11.35 21.24 11.24
N LEU A 69 10.10 21.18 10.79
CA LEU A 69 9.19 20.07 11.12
C LEU A 69 9.64 18.79 10.41
N LEU A 70 9.95 18.86 9.11
CA LEU A 70 10.47 17.72 8.37
C LEU A 70 11.83 17.26 8.89
N THR A 71 12.66 18.18 9.38
CA THR A 71 13.94 17.86 10.04
C THR A 71 13.74 17.12 11.36
N ASP A 72 12.70 17.44 12.12
CA ASP A 72 12.34 16.67 13.31
C ASP A 72 11.88 15.24 12.95
N VAL A 73 11.03 15.11 11.94
CA VAL A 73 10.59 13.81 11.41
C VAL A 73 11.78 12.97 10.93
N ALA A 74 12.69 13.56 10.18
CA ALA A 74 13.91 12.89 9.70
C ALA A 74 14.80 12.37 10.84
N ARG A 75 14.87 13.11 11.96
CA ARG A 75 15.60 12.68 13.17
C ARG A 75 14.91 11.53 13.90
N ARG A 76 13.57 11.55 13.97
CA ARG A 76 12.77 10.53 14.66
C ARG A 76 12.59 9.23 13.87
N THR A 77 12.92 9.23 12.57
CA THR A 77 12.78 8.08 11.66
C THR A 77 14.12 7.36 11.43
N GLU A 78 14.93 7.25 12.47
CA GLU A 78 16.18 6.48 12.39
C GLU A 78 15.89 5.01 12.05
N GLY A 79 16.67 4.45 11.11
CA GLY A 79 16.47 3.08 10.63
C GLY A 79 15.35 2.92 9.60
N PHE A 80 14.63 3.98 9.23
CA PHE A 80 13.61 3.91 8.18
C PHE A 80 14.29 3.87 6.80
N SER A 81 13.82 2.95 5.95
CA SER A 81 14.15 2.93 4.53
C SER A 81 13.34 3.99 3.77
N GLY A 82 13.69 4.26 2.51
CA GLY A 82 12.87 5.14 1.66
C GLY A 82 11.43 4.65 1.51
N ALA A 83 11.22 3.33 1.51
CA ALA A 83 9.89 2.73 1.49
C ALA A 83 9.12 2.99 2.78
N ASP A 84 9.78 2.93 3.95
CA ASP A 84 9.16 3.21 5.24
C ASP A 84 8.76 4.70 5.35
N LEU A 85 9.58 5.62 4.82
CA LEU A 85 9.24 7.04 4.75
C LEU A 85 8.04 7.29 3.82
N GLN A 86 7.97 6.59 2.69
CA GLN A 86 6.79 6.66 1.82
C GLN A 86 5.55 6.12 2.52
N ALA A 87 5.66 5.00 3.24
CA ALA A 87 4.58 4.43 4.02
C ALA A 87 4.12 5.39 5.12
N LEU A 88 5.04 6.08 5.79
CA LEU A 88 4.73 7.11 6.78
C LEU A 88 3.86 8.24 6.20
N VAL A 89 4.26 8.79 5.05
CA VAL A 89 3.50 9.86 4.36
C VAL A 89 2.13 9.34 3.90
N SER A 90 2.08 8.11 3.39
CA SER A 90 0.83 7.46 2.96
C SER A 90 -0.12 7.25 4.14
N ASN A 91 0.39 6.84 5.30
CA ASN A 91 -0.38 6.71 6.53
C ASN A 91 -0.91 8.06 7.01
N ALA A 92 -0.11 9.13 6.92
CA ALA A 92 -0.56 10.48 7.25
C ALA A 92 -1.68 10.95 6.32
N GLN A 93 -1.61 10.59 5.03
CA GLN A 93 -2.69 10.87 4.07
C GLN A 93 -3.98 10.12 4.43
N LEU A 94 -3.88 8.85 4.82
CA LEU A 94 -5.04 8.07 5.26
C LEU A 94 -5.68 8.66 6.52
N GLU A 95 -4.88 9.12 7.49
CA GLU A 95 -5.39 9.81 8.68
C GLU A 95 -6.13 11.10 8.30
N ALA A 96 -5.62 11.85 7.33
CA ALA A 96 -6.29 13.05 6.83
C ALA A 96 -7.61 12.74 6.13
N ILE A 97 -7.67 11.66 5.35
CA ILE A 97 -8.92 11.18 4.73
C ILE A 97 -9.94 10.79 5.80
N HIS A 98 -9.52 10.05 6.84
CA HIS A 98 -10.41 9.66 7.93
C HIS A 98 -10.98 10.85 8.70
N ASP A 99 -10.20 11.91 8.88
CA ASP A 99 -10.64 13.13 9.54
C ASP A 99 -11.71 13.87 8.71
N VAL A 100 -11.47 14.02 7.40
CA VAL A 100 -12.44 14.66 6.48
C VAL A 100 -13.74 13.86 6.35
N LEU A 101 -13.65 12.53 6.39
CA LEU A 101 -14.81 11.62 6.31
C LEU A 101 -15.55 11.46 7.65
N GLY A 102 -15.01 11.98 8.76
CA GLY A 102 -15.71 12.00 10.04
C GLY A 102 -15.84 10.65 10.73
N THR A 103 -14.96 9.68 10.46
CA THR A 103 -14.94 8.39 11.20
C THR A 103 -14.21 8.47 12.55
N ASN A 104 -14.26 9.63 13.21
CA ASN A 104 -14.04 9.73 14.66
C ASN A 104 -15.36 9.47 15.40
N ALA A 105 -15.93 8.27 15.25
CA ALA A 105 -16.73 7.74 16.34
C ALA A 105 -15.74 7.29 17.42
N PRO A 106 -15.72 7.88 18.62
CA PRO A 106 -14.86 7.38 19.69
C PRO A 106 -15.23 5.91 19.95
N PRO A 107 -14.28 5.04 20.34
CA PRO A 107 -14.62 3.72 20.84
C PRO A 107 -15.50 3.94 22.08
N THR A 108 -16.80 3.69 21.96
CA THR A 108 -17.70 3.74 23.09
C THR A 108 -17.25 2.68 24.07
N THR A 109 -16.62 3.16 25.14
CA THR A 109 -16.39 2.49 26.40
C THR A 109 -17.54 1.54 26.71
N GLU A 110 -17.17 0.29 26.96
CA GLU A 110 -18.01 -0.80 27.43
C GLU A 110 -19.05 -0.33 28.46
N SER A 111 -20.28 -0.06 28.01
CA SER A 111 -21.41 0.04 28.92
C SER A 111 -21.94 -1.36 29.18
N ARG A 112 -21.56 -1.87 30.34
CA ARG A 112 -22.16 -3.01 31.01
C ARG A 112 -23.70 -2.94 31.02
N ARG A 113 -24.31 -4.13 30.99
CA ARG A 113 -25.62 -4.57 31.52
C ARG A 113 -26.85 -4.58 30.58
N ALA A 114 -27.27 -5.83 30.34
CA ALA A 114 -28.58 -6.41 30.67
C ALA A 114 -29.83 -6.02 29.85
N GLY A 115 -30.39 -7.04 29.19
CA GLY A 115 -31.81 -7.42 29.21
C GLY A 115 -32.86 -6.38 28.84
N GLY A 116 -33.47 -6.53 27.66
CA GLY A 116 -34.72 -5.84 27.32
C GLY A 116 -35.23 -6.19 25.92
N ARG A 117 -36.44 -6.75 25.85
CA ARG A 117 -37.16 -7.15 24.64
C ARG A 117 -37.62 -5.95 23.81
N GLY A 118 -37.55 -6.10 22.48
CA GLY A 118 -38.54 -5.60 21.51
C GLY A 118 -38.48 -4.13 21.10
N ALA A 119 -38.11 -3.86 19.85
CA ALA A 119 -38.93 -3.12 18.86
C ALA A 119 -38.10 -2.75 17.62
N ASN A 120 -38.60 -3.22 16.48
CA ASN A 120 -38.50 -2.72 15.11
C ASN A 120 -37.49 -1.57 14.81
N ALA A 121 -36.39 -1.89 14.13
CA ALA A 121 -35.58 -0.91 13.41
C ALA A 121 -35.05 -1.55 12.11
N GLN A 122 -35.55 -1.00 11.00
CA GLN A 122 -35.18 -1.32 9.63
C GLN A 122 -33.67 -1.12 9.42
N ARG A 123 -32.86 -2.18 9.63
CA ARG A 123 -31.47 -2.20 9.19
C ARG A 123 -31.43 -2.63 7.74
N SER A 124 -31.03 -1.71 6.86
CA SER A 124 -30.56 -2.01 5.51
C SER A 124 -29.46 -3.06 5.61
N THR A 125 -29.79 -4.32 5.32
CA THR A 125 -28.82 -5.39 5.20
C THR A 125 -28.15 -5.21 3.84
N THR A 126 -26.99 -4.58 3.82
CA THR A 126 -26.06 -4.73 2.69
C THR A 126 -25.79 -6.22 2.52
N SER A 127 -26.40 -6.82 1.49
CA SER A 127 -26.25 -8.25 1.20
C SER A 127 -24.83 -8.49 0.70
N PHE A 128 -24.00 -9.10 1.54
CA PHE A 128 -22.67 -9.52 1.14
C PHE A 128 -22.79 -10.81 0.32
N VAL A 129 -22.31 -10.81 -0.93
CA VAL A 129 -22.25 -12.02 -1.76
C VAL A 129 -20.97 -12.76 -1.41
N GLN A 130 -21.12 -13.90 -0.74
CA GLN A 130 -20.01 -14.77 -0.35
C GLN A 130 -19.67 -15.74 -1.48
N PHE A 131 -18.58 -15.49 -2.21
CA PHE A 131 -18.03 -16.46 -3.15
C PHE A 131 -17.24 -17.54 -2.39
N ARG A 132 -17.74 -18.78 -2.37
CA ARG A 132 -16.98 -19.92 -1.87
C ARG A 132 -16.15 -20.50 -3.01
N TYR A 133 -14.84 -20.23 -3.02
CA TYR A 133 -13.90 -20.91 -3.89
C TYR A 133 -13.44 -22.20 -3.19
N GLY A 134 -13.68 -23.35 -3.82
CA GLY A 134 -13.44 -24.67 -3.24
C GLY A 134 -11.94 -24.96 -3.08
N ILE A 135 -11.51 -25.23 -1.85
CA ILE A 135 -10.24 -25.87 -1.53
C ILE A 135 -10.48 -26.84 -0.37
N GLY A 136 -10.31 -28.13 -0.61
CA GLY A 136 -10.37 -29.20 0.40
C GLY A 136 -10.93 -30.50 -0.17
N PRO A 137 -10.16 -31.61 -0.21
CA PRO A 137 -10.64 -32.90 -0.66
C PRO A 137 -11.36 -33.56 0.51
N ASP A 138 -12.68 -33.64 0.44
CA ASP A 138 -13.58 -34.51 1.19
C ASP A 138 -14.88 -33.77 1.44
N ASP A 139 -15.74 -33.70 0.42
CA ASP A 139 -17.18 -33.61 0.67
C ASP A 139 -17.96 -34.11 -0.55
N LYS A 140 -18.86 -35.04 -0.27
CA LYS A 140 -19.66 -35.77 -1.26
C LYS A 140 -20.43 -34.79 -2.14
N ALA A 141 -20.27 -34.98 -3.45
CA ALA A 141 -20.99 -34.27 -4.49
C ALA A 141 -22.51 -34.27 -4.24
N ILE A 142 -23.04 -33.11 -3.83
CA ILE A 142 -24.44 -32.77 -4.12
C ILE A 142 -24.42 -32.21 -5.54
N ALA A 143 -24.79 -33.06 -6.49
CA ALA A 143 -25.08 -32.66 -7.86
C ALA A 143 -26.28 -31.69 -7.85
N GLN A 144 -26.01 -30.39 -7.66
CA GLN A 144 -26.98 -29.36 -7.98
C GLN A 144 -27.00 -29.21 -9.49
N SER A 145 -28.13 -29.62 -10.07
CA SER A 145 -28.43 -29.63 -11.49
C SER A 145 -28.09 -28.28 -12.15
N THR A 146 -27.57 -28.37 -13.36
CA THR A 146 -27.26 -27.26 -14.28
C THR A 146 -28.41 -26.25 -14.47
N SER A 147 -29.63 -26.59 -14.07
CA SER A 147 -30.79 -25.69 -14.02
C SER A 147 -30.72 -24.62 -12.92
N ALA A 148 -30.12 -24.89 -11.75
CA ALA A 148 -30.06 -23.91 -10.65
C ALA A 148 -29.10 -22.75 -10.96
N ALA A 149 -27.95 -23.06 -11.57
CA ALA A 149 -26.98 -22.05 -12.04
C ALA A 149 -27.54 -21.18 -13.18
N LEU A 150 -28.40 -21.73 -14.03
CA LEU A 150 -29.09 -20.98 -15.09
C LEU A 150 -30.15 -20.02 -14.53
N VAL A 151 -30.88 -20.42 -13.47
CA VAL A 151 -31.85 -19.55 -12.79
C VAL A 151 -31.16 -18.38 -12.09
N GLU A 152 -30.02 -18.62 -11.45
CA GLU A 152 -29.23 -17.58 -10.78
C GLU A 152 -28.60 -16.60 -11.78
N SER A 153 -28.07 -17.12 -12.90
CA SER A 153 -27.56 -16.30 -14.00
C SER A 153 -28.65 -15.44 -14.65
N ALA A 154 -29.87 -15.97 -14.80
CA ALA A 154 -31.01 -15.23 -15.36
C ALA A 154 -31.46 -14.08 -14.44
N ALA A 155 -31.42 -14.28 -13.11
CA ALA A 155 -31.77 -13.23 -12.14
C ALA A 155 -30.78 -12.05 -12.19
N ILE A 156 -29.48 -12.34 -12.35
CA ILE A 156 -28.43 -11.31 -12.47
C ILE A 156 -28.60 -10.50 -13.76
N VAL A 157 -28.87 -11.17 -14.89
CA VAL A 157 -29.08 -10.51 -16.19
C VAL A 157 -30.31 -9.59 -16.14
N SER A 158 -31.42 -10.06 -15.57
CA SER A 158 -32.63 -9.26 -15.38
C SER A 158 -32.37 -8.02 -14.50
N LYS A 159 -31.58 -8.17 -13.43
CA LYS A 159 -31.22 -7.05 -12.56
C LYS A 159 -30.32 -6.03 -13.27
N LEU A 160 -29.40 -6.49 -14.11
CA LEU A 160 -28.52 -5.62 -14.90
C LEU A 160 -29.30 -4.79 -15.92
N GLU A 161 -30.32 -5.39 -16.55
CA GLU A 161 -31.23 -4.67 -17.45
C GLU A 161 -32.05 -3.61 -16.72
N GLN A 162 -32.56 -3.91 -15.52
CA GLN A 162 -33.27 -2.92 -14.70
C GLN A 162 -32.38 -1.72 -14.37
N ILE A 163 -31.11 -1.94 -14.07
CA ILE A 163 -30.14 -0.85 -13.78
C ILE A 163 -29.86 -0.03 -15.04
N ARG A 164 -29.70 -0.68 -16.20
CA ARG A 164 -29.49 0.02 -17.49
C ARG A 164 -30.70 0.86 -17.87
N LEU A 165 -31.91 0.34 -17.72
CA LEU A 165 -33.15 1.07 -17.99
C LEU A 165 -33.35 2.23 -17.01
N ALA A 166 -33.04 2.06 -15.73
CA ALA A 166 -33.08 3.14 -14.74
C ALA A 166 -32.08 4.26 -15.07
N ARG A 167 -30.85 3.93 -15.50
CA ARG A 167 -29.87 4.92 -15.96
C ARG A 167 -30.30 5.64 -17.24
N LYS A 168 -30.91 4.92 -18.19
CA LYS A 168 -31.41 5.51 -19.43
C LYS A 168 -32.55 6.51 -19.14
N ARG A 169 -33.51 6.13 -18.28
CA ARG A 169 -34.59 7.01 -17.82
C ARG A 169 -34.07 8.24 -17.07
N ALA A 170 -33.07 8.08 -16.20
CA ALA A 170 -32.46 9.21 -15.50
C ALA A 170 -31.73 10.17 -16.46
N LYS A 171 -31.13 9.65 -17.54
CA LYS A 171 -30.50 10.45 -18.59
C LYS A 171 -31.52 11.18 -19.47
N GLU A 172 -32.61 10.51 -19.84
CA GLU A 172 -33.70 11.10 -20.63
C GLU A 172 -34.47 12.17 -19.83
N ALA A 173 -34.70 11.95 -18.53
CA ALA A 173 -35.27 12.95 -17.64
C ALA A 173 -34.39 14.20 -17.48
N ARG A 174 -33.05 14.05 -17.55
CA ARG A 174 -32.11 15.19 -17.60
C ARG A 174 -32.15 15.96 -18.93
N ILE A 175 -32.50 15.32 -20.03
CA ILE A 175 -32.56 15.95 -21.36
C ILE A 175 -33.92 16.64 -21.58
N GLY A 176 -35.01 16.12 -21.00
CA GLY A 176 -36.36 16.69 -21.11
C GLY A 176 -36.65 17.90 -20.22
N ALA A 177 -35.79 18.22 -19.27
CA ALA A 177 -35.94 19.37 -18.36
C ALA A 177 -35.10 20.59 -18.75
N GLY A 178 -34.69 20.70 -20.02
CA GLY A 178 -33.98 21.87 -20.56
C GLY A 178 -34.95 22.94 -21.04
N GLY A 179 -35.48 23.76 -20.13
CA GLY A 179 -36.37 24.87 -20.50
C GLY A 179 -36.94 25.66 -19.33
N ALA A 180 -36.10 26.15 -18.41
CA ALA A 180 -36.33 27.33 -17.56
C ALA A 180 -35.14 27.50 -16.61
N ASP A 181 -34.36 28.57 -16.77
CA ASP A 181 -33.48 29.05 -15.70
C ASP A 181 -34.36 29.51 -14.52
N PRO A 182 -34.08 29.03 -13.30
CA PRO A 182 -33.41 29.91 -12.35
C PRO A 182 -32.36 29.17 -11.51
N GLU A 183 -31.29 29.89 -11.17
CA GLU A 183 -30.34 29.58 -10.09
C GLU A 183 -29.86 28.13 -10.02
N SER A 184 -28.69 27.92 -10.63
CA SER A 184 -27.82 26.79 -10.35
C SER A 184 -27.57 26.65 -8.84
N LYS A 185 -28.42 25.86 -8.18
CA LYS A 185 -27.96 24.93 -7.16
C LYS A 185 -26.99 23.97 -7.86
N GLU A 186 -25.79 24.47 -8.11
CA GLU A 186 -24.60 23.64 -8.10
C GLU A 186 -24.67 22.90 -6.77
N THR A 187 -25.06 21.62 -6.80
CA THR A 187 -24.47 20.67 -5.88
C THR A 187 -22.98 20.71 -6.17
N THR A 188 -22.31 21.69 -5.56
CA THR A 188 -20.90 21.68 -5.32
C THR A 188 -20.69 20.41 -4.50
N GLU A 189 -20.42 19.30 -5.17
CA GLU A 189 -19.58 18.27 -4.59
C GLU A 189 -18.27 18.99 -4.31
N GLN A 190 -18.21 19.64 -3.14
CA GLN A 190 -17.00 20.15 -2.56
C GLN A 190 -16.12 18.93 -2.40
N HIS A 191 -15.31 18.61 -3.41
CA HIS A 191 -14.12 17.82 -3.23
C HIS A 191 -13.29 18.59 -2.19
N ARG A 192 -13.55 18.31 -0.91
CA ARG A 192 -12.75 18.84 0.19
C ARG A 192 -11.36 18.31 -0.06
N GLU A 193 -10.49 19.21 -0.49
CA GLU A 193 -9.10 18.87 -0.68
C GLU A 193 -8.56 18.36 0.66
N VAL A 194 -8.01 17.15 0.64
CA VAL A 194 -7.49 16.51 1.85
C VAL A 194 -6.13 17.14 2.12
N ILE A 195 -6.09 18.05 3.09
CA ILE A 195 -4.86 18.72 3.51
C ILE A 195 -4.25 17.91 4.65
N ILE A 196 -3.00 17.47 4.47
CA ILE A 196 -2.22 16.82 5.52
C ILE A 196 -1.64 17.90 6.44
N ASN A 197 -1.86 17.74 7.73
CA ASN A 197 -1.38 18.62 8.78
C ASN A 197 -0.39 17.88 9.68
N TRP A 198 0.32 18.64 10.54
CA TRP A 198 1.32 18.07 11.44
C TRP A 198 0.78 16.93 12.31
N TRP A 199 -0.44 17.05 12.86
CA TRP A 199 -0.97 16.01 13.75
C TRP A 199 -1.23 14.68 13.02
N HIS A 200 -1.60 14.71 11.73
CA HIS A 200 -1.74 13.51 10.92
C HIS A 200 -0.39 12.80 10.76
N LEU A 201 0.66 13.56 10.51
CA LEU A 201 2.02 13.05 10.41
C LEU A 201 2.55 12.53 11.75
N ALA A 202 2.27 13.23 12.86
CA ALA A 202 2.63 12.80 14.20
C ALA A 202 1.93 11.49 14.60
N LYS A 203 0.63 11.36 14.29
CA LYS A 203 -0.14 10.12 14.53
C LYS A 203 0.36 8.97 13.67
N ALA A 204 0.74 9.25 12.43
CA ALA A 204 1.36 8.26 11.54
C ALA A 204 2.74 7.82 12.07
N LEU A 205 3.55 8.75 12.62
CA LEU A 205 4.85 8.45 13.22
C LEU A 205 4.74 7.50 14.41
N GLU A 206 3.73 7.65 15.26
CA GLU A 206 3.51 6.75 16.41
C GLU A 206 3.14 5.32 15.98
N LYS A 207 2.43 5.19 14.86
CA LYS A 207 1.97 3.90 14.35
C LYS A 207 2.99 3.19 13.47
N THR A 208 3.83 3.95 12.77
CA THR A 208 4.76 3.40 11.77
C THR A 208 6.02 2.89 12.45
N ARG A 209 6.46 1.70 12.07
CA ARG A 209 7.72 1.09 12.54
C ARG A 209 8.62 0.82 11.34
N ALA A 210 9.94 0.82 11.58
CA ALA A 210 10.90 0.41 10.56
C ALA A 210 10.65 -1.04 10.13
N SER A 211 10.77 -1.30 8.83
CA SER A 211 10.57 -2.64 8.27
C SER A 211 11.75 -3.59 8.54
N ILE A 212 12.92 -3.05 8.84
CA ILE A 212 14.15 -3.80 9.11
C ILE A 212 14.55 -3.58 10.56
N SER A 213 14.74 -4.66 11.31
CA SER A 213 15.22 -4.61 12.69
C SER A 213 16.68 -4.15 12.76
N ALA A 214 17.13 -3.62 13.90
CA ALA A 214 18.52 -3.21 14.07
C ALA A 214 19.51 -4.40 13.94
N ALA A 215 19.08 -5.59 14.39
CA ALA A 215 19.85 -6.83 14.27
C ALA A 215 19.98 -7.28 12.82
N GLU A 216 18.88 -7.32 12.07
CA GLU A 216 18.91 -7.68 10.65
C GLU A 216 19.66 -6.63 9.83
N GLY A 217 19.52 -5.34 10.15
CA GLY A 217 20.30 -4.28 9.53
C GLY A 217 21.82 -4.47 9.74
N ALA A 218 22.25 -4.92 10.92
CA ALA A 218 23.65 -5.22 11.18
C ALA A 218 24.13 -6.46 10.40
N ARG A 219 23.31 -7.51 10.35
CA ARG A 219 23.58 -8.71 9.56
C ARG A 219 23.73 -8.38 8.07
N LEU A 220 22.77 -7.65 7.51
CA LEU A 220 22.80 -7.22 6.11
C LEU A 220 24.04 -6.37 5.80
N ARG A 221 24.41 -5.40 6.65
CA ARG A 221 25.63 -4.60 6.47
C ARG A 221 26.89 -5.46 6.36
N SER A 222 26.99 -6.53 7.16
CA SER A 222 28.13 -7.47 7.07
C SER A 222 28.17 -8.17 5.71
N ILE A 223 27.02 -8.67 5.24
CA ILE A 223 26.88 -9.36 3.95
C ILE A 223 27.23 -8.41 2.79
N TYR A 224 26.68 -7.18 2.80
CA TYR A 224 26.95 -6.19 1.75
C TYR A 224 28.42 -5.75 1.71
N ARG A 225 29.04 -5.55 2.88
CA ARG A 225 30.48 -5.21 2.95
C ARG A 225 31.33 -6.33 2.34
N GLU A 226 31.07 -7.57 2.70
CA GLU A 226 31.78 -8.73 2.16
C GLU A 226 31.61 -8.85 0.64
N PHE A 227 30.41 -8.61 0.13
CA PHE A 227 30.14 -8.64 -1.31
C PHE A 227 30.94 -7.57 -2.09
N VAL A 228 31.09 -6.36 -1.53
CA VAL A 228 31.79 -5.24 -2.18
C VAL A 228 33.32 -5.36 -2.03
N GLU A 229 33.81 -5.64 -0.82
CA GLU A 229 35.23 -5.63 -0.48
C GLU A 229 35.89 -7.00 -0.67
N GLY A 230 35.22 -8.08 -0.27
CA GLY A 230 35.81 -9.42 -0.15
C GLY A 230 35.90 -10.18 -1.46
N ARG A 231 34.89 -10.08 -2.35
CA ARG A 231 34.73 -10.85 -3.61
C ARG A 231 35.18 -12.32 -3.56
N SER A 232 35.26 -12.93 -2.39
CA SER A 232 35.92 -14.21 -2.15
C SER A 232 35.07 -15.41 -2.56
N GLY A 233 33.84 -15.19 -3.04
CA GLY A 233 32.90 -16.24 -3.43
C GLY A 233 32.46 -17.16 -2.27
N GLN A 234 32.93 -16.90 -1.06
CA GLN A 234 32.62 -17.63 0.17
C GLN A 234 31.84 -16.72 1.12
N MET A 235 30.67 -16.25 0.69
CA MET A 235 29.75 -15.58 1.62
C MET A 235 29.10 -16.64 2.50
N LYS A 236 28.88 -16.34 3.78
CA LYS A 236 28.08 -17.21 4.66
C LYS A 236 26.72 -17.47 4.00
N ASP A 237 26.32 -18.74 3.95
CA ASP A 237 25.06 -19.15 3.34
C ASP A 237 23.90 -18.29 3.83
N GLY A 238 23.05 -17.90 2.89
CA GLY A 238 21.88 -17.04 3.05
C GLY A 238 20.76 -17.60 3.94
N GLN A 239 21.08 -18.34 5.00
CA GLN A 239 20.11 -18.80 5.99
C GLN A 239 19.26 -17.60 6.42
N GLY A 240 17.94 -17.70 6.21
CA GLY A 240 16.99 -16.66 6.59
C GLY A 240 17.11 -16.34 8.07
N SER A 241 16.67 -15.14 8.45
CA SER A 241 16.60 -14.78 9.87
C SER A 241 15.80 -15.83 10.64
N MET A 242 16.32 -16.25 11.80
CA MET A 242 15.65 -17.16 12.73
C MET A 242 14.66 -16.42 13.65
N GLU A 243 14.53 -15.09 13.52
CA GLU A 243 13.61 -14.31 14.34
C GLU A 243 12.15 -14.48 13.91
N ILE A 244 11.27 -14.65 14.89
CA ILE A 244 9.84 -14.88 14.69
C ILE A 244 9.22 -13.61 14.06
N GLY A 245 8.74 -13.73 12.82
CA GLY A 245 8.09 -12.64 12.09
C GLY A 245 8.99 -11.90 11.10
N GLU A 246 10.28 -12.20 11.04
CA GLU A 246 11.14 -11.77 9.94
C GLU A 246 10.95 -12.71 8.72
N ARG A 247 11.19 -12.19 7.52
CA ARG A 247 10.99 -12.95 6.27
C ARG A 247 11.95 -14.14 6.21
N SER A 248 11.46 -15.31 6.62
CA SER A 248 11.97 -16.59 6.11
C SER A 248 11.65 -16.62 4.62
N SER A 249 12.60 -16.26 3.78
CA SER A 249 12.52 -16.55 2.35
C SER A 249 12.45 -18.06 2.20
N LEU A 250 11.37 -18.58 1.60
CA LEU A 250 11.37 -19.95 1.08
C LEU A 250 12.60 -20.14 0.19
N MET A 251 13.22 -21.32 0.33
CA MET A 251 14.24 -21.85 -0.57
C MET A 251 13.76 -21.90 -2.01
#